data_AF-A0A1I1AV36-F1
#
_entry.id   AF-A0A1I1AV36-F1
#
_cell.length_a   1.000
_cell.length_b   1.000
_cell.length_c   1.000
_cell.angle_alpha   90.00
_cell.angle_beta   90.00
_cell.angle_gamma   90.00
#
_symmetry.space_group_name_H-M   'P 1'
#
loop_
_entity.id
_entity.type
_entity.pdbx_description
1 polymer ?
#
loop_
_entity_poly.entity_id
_entity_poly.type
_entity_poly.pdbx_seq_one_letter_code
_entity_poly.pdbx_strand_id
1 'polypeptide(L)'
;MKELLLKRKSRFILYLVACFIPVIDHLLINLSMALLIGSVEKASMEYFIKILIFSIGVVILGTALYIISRFMRISYMRDTILDVRVKAFDKILKSSYKNFSKKSKDTYISNLINDINVFENTFFLKLINFIFCGGVYVVSIIILMVLDYKFGIAMTIVSIILFFISKAFENKTVKLQEEISENNENFVVDISNTFNGLEILKLNNIEDKFLSKALKSTIGLERKKFSYTVLRMYNRDQLTF
;
A
#
# COMPACT_ATOMS: atom_id res chain seq x y z
N MET A 1 9.20 -7.03 14.34
CA MET A 1 7.91 -7.03 13.62
C MET A 1 7.04 -8.22 13.99
N LYS A 2 7.46 -9.47 13.70
CA LYS A 2 6.70 -10.68 14.07
C LYS A 2 6.34 -10.73 15.58
N GLU A 3 7.29 -10.45 16.46
CA GLU A 3 7.03 -10.38 17.92
C GLU A 3 6.07 -9.27 18.35
N LEU A 4 6.00 -8.16 17.62
CA LEU A 4 5.09 -7.04 17.90
C LEU A 4 3.66 -7.41 17.49
N LEU A 5 3.48 -8.00 16.31
CA LEU A 5 2.19 -8.46 15.81
C LEU A 5 1.64 -9.63 16.63
N LEU A 6 2.51 -10.53 17.07
CA LEU A 6 2.14 -11.72 17.85
C LEU A 6 2.06 -11.47 19.37
N LYS A 7 2.39 -10.27 19.86
CA LYS A 7 2.24 -9.90 21.28
C LYS A 7 0.78 -10.05 21.74
N ARG A 8 -0.18 -9.80 20.84
CA ARG A 8 -1.62 -9.97 21.08
C ARG A 8 -2.22 -10.92 20.05
N LYS A 9 -1.84 -12.21 20.09
CA LYS A 9 -2.28 -13.23 19.12
C LYS A 9 -3.80 -13.22 18.88
N SER A 10 -4.60 -13.15 19.95
CA SER A 10 -6.08 -13.09 19.85
C SER A 10 -6.57 -11.85 19.06
N ARG A 11 -6.03 -10.65 19.33
CA ARG A 11 -6.41 -9.45 18.59
C ARG A 11 -5.92 -9.46 17.15
N PHE A 12 -4.76 -10.08 16.89
CA PHE A 12 -4.25 -10.24 15.53
C PHE A 12 -5.11 -11.21 14.71
N ILE A 13 -5.58 -12.31 15.30
CA ILE A 13 -6.53 -13.22 14.65
C ILE A 13 -7.83 -12.48 14.33
N LEU A 14 -8.36 -11.71 15.29
CA LEU A 14 -9.57 -10.90 15.09
C LEU A 14 -9.39 -9.85 13.98
N TYR A 15 -8.19 -9.26 13.85
CA TYR A 15 -7.82 -8.40 12.74
C TYR A 15 -7.79 -9.14 11.40
N LEU A 16 -7.21 -10.35 11.35
CA LEU A 16 -7.21 -11.17 10.12
C LEU A 16 -8.63 -11.50 9.68
N VAL A 17 -9.48 -11.97 10.61
CA VAL A 17 -10.90 -12.21 10.34
C VAL A 17 -11.58 -10.96 9.81
N ALA A 18 -11.34 -9.80 10.43
CA ALA A 18 -11.89 -8.53 9.95
C ALA A 18 -11.43 -8.18 8.53
N CYS A 19 -10.21 -8.54 8.13
CA CYS A 19 -9.70 -8.33 6.77
C CYS A 19 -10.34 -9.27 5.73
N PHE A 20 -10.87 -10.42 6.14
CA PHE A 20 -11.61 -11.34 5.25
C PHE A 20 -13.08 -10.98 5.07
N ILE A 21 -13.68 -10.21 5.98
CA ILE A 21 -15.09 -9.77 5.83
C ILE A 21 -15.35 -9.06 4.48
N PRO A 22 -14.52 -8.08 4.04
CA PRO A 22 -14.69 -7.46 2.72
C PRO A 22 -14.55 -8.43 1.55
N VAL A 23 -13.79 -9.52 1.69
CA VAL A 23 -13.68 -10.56 0.65
C VAL A 23 -15.02 -11.27 0.48
N ILE A 24 -15.66 -11.65 1.59
CA ILE A 24 -16.98 -12.30 1.58
C ILE A 24 -18.03 -11.35 0.99
N ASP A 25 -18.03 -10.09 1.42
CA ASP A 25 -18.94 -9.06 0.90
C ASP A 25 -18.81 -8.89 -0.62
N HIS A 26 -17.58 -8.75 -1.12
CA HIS A 26 -17.32 -8.65 -2.55
C HIS A 26 -17.84 -9.87 -3.34
N LEU A 27 -17.69 -11.08 -2.80
CA LEU A 27 -18.20 -12.30 -3.43
C LEU A 27 -19.74 -12.36 -3.42
N LEU A 28 -20.37 -11.94 -2.32
CA LEU A 28 -21.84 -11.88 -2.21
C LEU A 28 -22.44 -10.89 -3.21
N ILE A 29 -21.80 -9.73 -3.38
CA ILE A 29 -22.20 -8.74 -4.38
C ILE A 29 -22.09 -9.33 -5.79
N ASN A 30 -20.95 -9.95 -6.13
CA ASN A 30 -20.77 -10.60 -7.44
C ASN A 30 -21.79 -11.71 -7.70
N LEU A 31 -22.10 -12.52 -6.68
CA LEU A 31 -23.13 -13.55 -6.77
C LEU A 31 -24.53 -12.94 -6.98
N SER A 32 -24.88 -11.88 -6.23
CA SER A 32 -26.16 -11.18 -6.41
C SER A 32 -26.30 -10.60 -7.81
N MET A 33 -25.22 -10.05 -8.37
CA MET A 33 -25.20 -9.55 -9.75
C MET A 33 -25.38 -10.66 -10.77
N ALA A 34 -24.70 -11.80 -10.61
CA ALA A 34 -24.88 -12.96 -11.48
C ALA A 34 -26.34 -13.47 -11.46
N LEU A 35 -26.95 -13.54 -10.27
CA LEU A 35 -28.36 -13.92 -10.13
C LEU A 35 -29.31 -12.91 -10.76
N LEU A 36 -29.04 -11.60 -10.62
CA LEU A 36 -29.83 -10.55 -11.26
C LEU A 36 -29.81 -10.71 -12.79
N ILE A 37 -28.63 -10.93 -13.38
CA ILE A 37 -28.51 -11.16 -14.83
C ILE A 37 -29.29 -12.43 -15.24
N GLY A 38 -29.08 -13.55 -14.55
CA GLY A 38 -29.80 -14.80 -14.84
C GLY A 38 -31.32 -14.72 -14.63
N SER A 39 -31.80 -13.77 -13.80
CA SER A 39 -33.23 -13.53 -13.62
C SER A 39 -33.90 -12.89 -14.84
N VAL A 40 -33.15 -12.10 -15.62
CA VAL A 40 -33.63 -11.52 -16.87
C VAL A 40 -33.84 -12.61 -17.92
N GLU A 41 -32.93 -13.58 -18.00
CA GLU A 41 -33.04 -14.72 -18.93
C GLU A 41 -34.25 -15.60 -18.64
N LYS A 42 -34.61 -15.76 -17.36
CA LYS A 42 -35.76 -16.59 -16.94
C LYS A 42 -37.11 -15.93 -17.25
N ALA A 43 -37.14 -14.64 -17.60
CA ALA A 43 -38.33 -13.87 -18.01
C ALA A 43 -39.55 -13.96 -17.06
N SER A 44 -39.34 -14.20 -15.77
CA SER A 44 -40.40 -14.28 -14.75
C SER A 44 -40.31 -13.11 -13.78
N MET A 45 -41.36 -12.28 -13.74
CA MET A 45 -41.41 -11.09 -12.89
C MET A 45 -41.33 -11.43 -11.39
N GLU A 46 -41.98 -12.52 -10.95
CA GLU A 46 -41.93 -12.95 -9.55
C GLU A 46 -40.50 -13.35 -9.12
N TYR A 47 -39.79 -14.06 -9.99
CA TYR A 47 -38.41 -14.46 -9.74
C TYR A 47 -37.47 -13.25 -9.70
N PHE A 48 -37.66 -12.30 -10.63
CA PHE A 48 -36.92 -11.05 -10.68
C PHE A 48 -37.08 -10.24 -9.38
N ILE A 49 -38.32 -10.04 -8.91
CA ILE A 49 -38.59 -9.30 -7.66
C ILE A 49 -37.94 -9.98 -6.46
N LYS A 50 -38.00 -11.32 -6.36
CA LYS A 50 -37.33 -12.07 -5.29
C LYS A 50 -35.82 -11.82 -5.26
N ILE A 51 -35.17 -11.86 -6.42
CA ILE A 51 -33.71 -11.64 -6.50
C ILE A 51 -33.36 -10.17 -6.24
N LEU A 52 -34.21 -9.24 -6.68
CA LEU A 52 -34.03 -7.83 -6.39
C LEU A 52 -34.06 -7.55 -4.88
N ILE A 53 -35.04 -8.09 -4.16
CA ILE A 53 -35.12 -7.98 -2.69
C ILE A 53 -33.90 -8.63 -2.02
N PHE A 54 -33.50 -9.82 -2.48
CA PHE A 54 -32.28 -10.49 -1.99
C PHE A 54 -31.03 -9.61 -2.18
N SER A 55 -30.88 -9.02 -3.37
CA SER A 55 -29.73 -8.17 -3.71
C SER A 55 -29.68 -6.90 -2.85
N ILE A 56 -30.84 -6.27 -2.59
CA ILE A 56 -30.93 -5.15 -1.65
C ILE A 56 -30.51 -5.59 -0.24
N GLY A 57 -30.95 -6.77 0.20
CA GLY A 57 -30.54 -7.35 1.48
C GLY A 57 -29.03 -7.56 1.59
N VAL A 58 -28.40 -8.07 0.52
CA VAL A 58 -26.94 -8.22 0.44
C VAL A 58 -26.22 -6.88 0.58
N VAL A 59 -26.68 -5.83 -0.10
CA VAL A 59 -26.05 -4.48 -0.02
C VAL A 59 -26.16 -3.89 1.39
N ILE A 60 -27.32 -4.03 2.03
CA ILE A 60 -27.53 -3.53 3.41
C ILE A 60 -26.64 -4.28 4.39
N LEU A 61 -26.64 -5.62 4.32
CA LEU A 61 -25.80 -6.48 5.15
C LEU A 61 -24.31 -6.16 4.94
N GLY A 62 -23.90 -6.03 3.68
CA GLY A 62 -22.54 -5.69 3.27
C GLY A 62 -22.05 -4.38 3.86
N THR A 63 -22.90 -3.35 3.81
CA THR A 63 -22.61 -2.04 4.41
C THR A 63 -22.39 -2.15 5.93
N ALA A 64 -23.25 -2.90 6.63
CA ALA A 64 -23.09 -3.11 8.07
C ALA A 64 -21.81 -3.88 8.40
N LEU A 65 -21.53 -4.96 7.67
CA LEU A 65 -20.32 -5.77 7.82
C LEU A 65 -19.04 -4.97 7.53
N TYR A 66 -19.07 -4.10 6.52
CA TYR A 66 -17.96 -3.21 6.19
C TYR A 66 -17.63 -2.26 7.35
N ILE A 67 -18.65 -1.65 7.96
CA ILE A 67 -18.48 -0.76 9.11
C ILE A 67 -17.87 -1.51 10.30
N ILE A 68 -18.41 -2.69 10.63
CA ILE A 68 -17.91 -3.54 11.73
C ILE A 68 -16.45 -3.93 11.48
N SER A 69 -16.13 -4.45 10.29
CA SER A 69 -14.77 -4.79 9.88
C SER A 69 -13.82 -3.59 9.97
N ARG A 70 -14.27 -2.40 9.57
CA ARG A 70 -13.47 -1.17 9.64
C ARG A 70 -13.13 -0.81 11.08
N PHE A 71 -14.10 -0.84 12.00
CA PHE A 71 -13.84 -0.56 13.42
C PHE A 71 -12.87 -1.57 14.05
N MET A 72 -13.03 -2.86 13.78
CA MET A 72 -12.12 -3.90 14.27
C MET A 72 -10.68 -3.65 13.79
N ARG A 73 -10.51 -3.32 12.51
CA ARG A 73 -9.19 -3.03 11.92
C ARG A 73 -8.55 -1.79 12.53
N ILE A 74 -9.29 -0.69 12.64
CA ILE A 74 -8.81 0.57 13.25
C ILE A 74 -8.37 0.33 14.69
N SER A 75 -9.16 -0.40 15.47
CA SER A 75 -8.83 -0.70 16.88
C SER A 75 -7.50 -1.43 17.01
N TYR A 76 -7.29 -2.49 16.22
CA TYR A 76 -6.04 -3.26 16.23
C TYR A 76 -4.83 -2.44 15.77
N MET A 77 -5.00 -1.68 14.68
CA MET A 77 -3.92 -0.84 14.12
C MET A 77 -3.45 0.19 15.15
N ARG A 78 -4.39 0.90 15.78
CA ARG A 78 -4.10 1.88 16.84
C ARG A 78 -3.30 1.26 17.99
N ASP A 79 -3.77 0.14 18.52
CA ASP A 79 -3.12 -0.54 19.64
C ASP A 79 -1.70 -1.01 19.28
N THR A 80 -1.53 -1.49 18.05
CA THR A 80 -0.22 -1.93 17.53
C THR A 80 0.74 -0.76 17.38
N ILE A 81 0.30 0.38 16.82
CA ILE A 81 1.13 1.58 16.70
C ILE A 81 1.54 2.13 18.06
N LEU A 82 0.63 2.11 19.04
CA LEU A 82 0.94 2.50 20.41
C LEU A 82 2.02 1.59 21.00
N ASP A 83 1.88 0.26 20.84
CA ASP A 83 2.90 -0.71 21.27
C ASP A 83 4.26 -0.49 20.58
N VAL A 84 4.28 -0.09 19.30
CA VAL A 84 5.52 0.27 18.58
C VAL A 84 6.15 1.53 19.17
N ARG A 85 5.38 2.60 19.38
CA ARG A 85 5.89 3.87 19.95
C ARG A 85 6.49 3.67 21.34
N VAL A 86 5.78 2.96 22.22
CA VAL A 86 6.26 2.69 23.58
C VAL A 86 7.56 1.89 23.56
N LYS A 87 7.66 0.84 22.75
CA LYS A 87 8.91 0.05 22.64
C LYS A 87 10.05 0.85 22.02
N ALA A 88 9.77 1.67 21.02
CA ALA A 88 10.78 2.54 20.40
C ALA A 88 11.33 3.53 21.44
N PHE A 89 10.45 4.14 22.22
CA PHE A 89 10.83 5.07 23.28
C PHE A 89 11.66 4.39 24.40
N ASP A 90 11.20 3.23 24.89
CA ASP A 90 11.94 2.44 25.89
C ASP A 90 13.34 2.03 25.41
N LYS A 91 13.46 1.66 24.13
CA LYS A 91 14.74 1.32 23.51
C LYS A 91 15.69 2.52 23.41
N ILE A 92 15.16 3.71 23.14
CA ILE A 92 15.96 4.94 23.10
C ILE A 92 16.48 5.26 24.51
N LEU A 93 15.63 5.19 25.52
CA LEU A 93 16.02 5.46 26.92
C LEU A 93 17.05 4.48 27.47
N LYS A 94 16.94 3.20 27.10
CA LYS A 94 17.89 2.15 27.52
C LYS A 94 19.18 2.10 26.69
N SER A 95 19.30 2.94 25.66
CA SER A 95 20.50 3.00 24.82
C SER A 95 21.68 3.57 25.62
N SER A 96 22.82 2.86 25.59
CA SER A 96 24.06 3.38 26.20
C SER A 96 24.43 4.74 25.60
N TYR A 97 25.04 5.62 26.39
CA TYR A 97 25.49 6.95 25.95
C TYR A 97 26.30 6.89 24.63
N LYS A 98 27.23 5.93 24.51
CA LYS A 98 28.06 5.70 23.30
C LYS A 98 27.24 5.42 22.03
N ASN A 99 26.08 4.79 22.15
CA ASN A 99 25.19 4.53 21.01
C ASN A 99 24.20 5.67 20.78
N PHE A 100 23.76 6.32 21.85
CA PHE A 100 22.90 7.49 21.77
C PHE A 100 23.60 8.66 21.04
N SER A 101 24.85 8.95 21.40
CA SER A 101 25.64 10.07 20.84
C SER A 101 26.02 9.93 19.36
N LYS A 102 25.86 8.74 18.76
CA LYS A 102 26.14 8.50 17.34
C LYS A 102 25.13 9.15 16.39
N LYS A 103 23.94 9.52 16.88
CA LYS A 103 22.87 10.14 16.08
C LYS A 103 22.41 11.42 16.75
N SER A 104 21.92 12.37 15.96
CA SER A 104 21.35 13.61 16.52
C SER A 104 20.04 13.33 17.25
N LYS A 105 19.69 14.19 18.20
CA LYS A 105 18.39 14.14 18.89
C LYS A 105 17.23 14.22 17.89
N ASP A 106 17.38 15.03 16.86
CA ASP A 106 16.38 15.22 15.80
C ASP A 106 16.13 13.94 15.00
N THR A 107 17.16 13.11 14.77
CA THR A 107 16.98 11.79 14.16
C THR A 107 16.08 10.90 15.02
N TYR A 108 16.29 10.85 16.34
CA TYR A 108 15.44 10.05 17.22
C TYR A 108 13.98 10.54 17.24
N ILE A 109 13.78 11.85 17.25
CA ILE A 109 12.45 12.47 17.19
C ILE A 109 11.77 12.16 15.85
N SER A 110 12.47 12.35 14.73
CA SER A 110 11.95 12.04 13.40
C SER A 110 11.57 10.57 13.29
N ASN A 111 12.42 9.65 13.76
CA ASN A 111 12.12 8.22 13.71
C ASN A 111 10.89 7.85 14.58
N LEU A 112 10.67 8.53 15.70
CA LEU A 112 9.53 8.25 16.58
C LEU A 112 8.21 8.80 16.04
N ILE A 113 8.26 9.90 15.29
CA ILE A 113 7.07 10.59 14.77
C ILE A 113 6.83 10.22 13.31
N ASN A 114 7.77 10.56 12.44
CA ASN A 114 7.63 10.43 10.99
C ASN A 114 7.71 8.98 10.54
N ASP A 115 8.76 8.24 10.91
CA ASP A 115 8.94 6.87 10.40
C ASP A 115 7.82 5.95 10.90
N ILE A 116 7.36 6.13 12.15
CA ILE A 116 6.23 5.35 12.68
C ILE A 116 4.92 5.71 11.97
N ASN A 117 4.67 6.98 11.64
CA ASN A 117 3.51 7.37 10.83
C ASN A 117 3.58 6.83 9.40
N VAL A 118 4.77 6.83 8.78
CA VAL A 118 4.99 6.24 7.46
C VAL A 118 4.73 4.74 7.52
N PHE A 119 5.20 4.07 8.58
CA PHE A 119 4.91 2.66 8.83
C PHE A 119 3.41 2.41 8.97
N GLU A 120 2.70 3.18 9.79
CA GLU A 120 1.24 3.07 9.98
C GLU A 120 0.49 3.14 8.64
N ASN A 121 0.73 4.21 7.88
CA ASN A 121 0.01 4.48 6.65
C ASN A 121 0.40 3.51 5.52
N THR A 122 1.64 3.03 5.49
CA THR A 122 2.12 2.21 4.37
C THR A 122 1.92 0.72 4.64
N PHE A 123 2.31 0.24 5.82
CA PHE A 123 2.33 -1.19 6.12
C PHE A 123 0.91 -1.76 6.20
N PHE A 124 0.03 -1.14 6.99
CA PHE A 124 -1.31 -1.68 7.19
C PHE A 124 -2.18 -1.57 5.94
N LEU A 125 -2.06 -0.48 5.16
CA LEU A 125 -2.76 -0.39 3.88
C LEU A 125 -2.30 -1.49 2.91
N LYS A 126 -0.99 -1.71 2.78
CA LYS A 126 -0.46 -2.80 1.95
C LYS A 126 -0.90 -4.17 2.45
N LEU A 127 -0.91 -4.39 3.76
CA LEU A 127 -1.32 -5.66 4.37
C LEU A 127 -2.80 -5.95 4.11
N ILE A 128 -3.68 -4.97 4.32
CA ILE A 128 -5.12 -5.10 4.06
C ILE A 128 -5.34 -5.39 2.58
N ASN A 129 -4.69 -4.64 1.69
CA ASN A 129 -4.83 -4.83 0.25
C ASN A 129 -4.34 -6.22 -0.19
N PHE A 130 -3.21 -6.68 0.36
CA PHE A 130 -2.68 -8.01 0.08
C PHE A 130 -3.66 -9.11 0.50
N ILE A 131 -4.21 -9.04 1.72
CA ILE A 131 -5.20 -10.01 2.21
C ILE A 131 -6.48 -9.96 1.35
N PHE A 132 -6.95 -8.76 1.00
CA PHE A 132 -8.15 -8.59 0.20
C PHE A 132 -7.98 -9.14 -1.22
N CYS A 133 -6.99 -8.66 -1.98
CA CYS A 133 -6.74 -9.11 -3.35
C CYS A 133 -6.40 -10.61 -3.40
N GLY A 134 -5.53 -11.07 -2.51
CA GLY A 134 -5.18 -12.49 -2.42
C GLY A 134 -6.38 -13.36 -2.04
N GLY A 135 -7.19 -12.93 -1.07
CA GLY A 135 -8.39 -13.63 -0.65
C GLY A 135 -9.43 -13.73 -1.77
N VAL A 136 -9.73 -12.63 -2.44
CA VAL A 136 -10.67 -12.62 -3.59
C VAL A 136 -10.15 -13.53 -4.70
N TYR A 137 -8.87 -13.44 -5.06
CA TYR A 137 -8.27 -14.27 -6.10
C TYR A 137 -8.37 -15.76 -5.79
N VAL A 138 -7.94 -16.18 -4.59
CA VAL A 138 -7.95 -17.60 -4.19
C VAL A 138 -9.38 -18.15 -4.20
N VAL A 139 -10.32 -17.44 -3.58
CA VAL A 139 -11.72 -17.91 -3.51
C VAL A 139 -12.37 -17.92 -4.89
N SER A 140 -12.10 -16.92 -5.74
CA SER A 140 -12.65 -16.87 -7.10
C SER A 140 -12.13 -18.01 -7.98
N ILE A 141 -10.84 -18.36 -7.89
CA ILE A 141 -10.29 -19.52 -8.60
C ILE A 141 -10.93 -20.82 -8.12
N ILE A 142 -11.11 -20.98 -6.80
CA ILE A 142 -11.77 -22.17 -6.24
C ILE A 142 -13.20 -22.28 -6.79
N ILE A 143 -13.97 -21.18 -6.78
CA ILE A 143 -15.33 -21.15 -7.33
C ILE A 143 -15.30 -21.51 -8.82
N LEU A 144 -14.40 -20.93 -9.61
CA LEU A 144 -14.28 -21.23 -11.04
C LEU A 144 -13.93 -22.69 -11.29
N MET A 145 -12.99 -23.27 -10.53
CA MET A 145 -12.63 -24.69 -10.66
C MET A 145 -13.80 -25.63 -10.33
N VAL A 146 -14.65 -25.24 -9.37
CA VAL A 146 -15.85 -26.00 -9.01
C VAL A 146 -16.93 -25.89 -10.10
N LEU A 147 -17.08 -24.71 -10.73
CA LEU A 147 -18.06 -24.49 -11.80
C LEU A 147 -17.64 -25.15 -13.11
N ASP A 148 -16.41 -24.90 -13.57
CA ASP A 148 -15.82 -25.56 -14.73
C ASP A 148 -14.29 -25.63 -14.58
N TYR A 149 -13.80 -26.84 -14.36
CA TYR A 149 -12.38 -27.09 -14.13
C TYR A 149 -11.50 -26.70 -15.33
N LYS A 150 -12.00 -26.76 -16.58
CA LYS A 150 -11.23 -26.39 -17.77
C LYS A 150 -11.02 -24.88 -17.81
N PHE A 151 -12.07 -24.10 -17.55
CA PHE A 151 -11.96 -22.63 -17.44
C PHE A 151 -11.09 -22.23 -16.24
N GLY A 152 -11.26 -22.88 -15.09
CA GLY A 152 -10.44 -22.62 -13.90
C GLY A 152 -8.94 -22.82 -14.16
N ILE A 153 -8.55 -23.91 -14.83
CA ILE A 153 -7.15 -24.16 -15.21
C ILE A 153 -6.65 -23.12 -16.21
N ALA A 154 -7.43 -22.81 -17.25
CA ALA A 154 -7.05 -21.81 -18.25
C ALA A 154 -6.79 -20.44 -17.62
N MET A 155 -7.71 -19.95 -16.76
CA MET A 155 -7.56 -18.68 -16.06
C MET A 155 -6.37 -18.68 -15.10
N THR A 156 -6.10 -19.82 -14.46
CA THR A 156 -4.91 -19.98 -13.61
C THR A 156 -3.62 -19.81 -14.42
N ILE A 157 -3.52 -20.44 -15.59
CA ILE A 157 -2.36 -20.30 -16.48
C ILE A 157 -2.16 -18.83 -16.90
N VAL A 158 -3.23 -18.16 -17.32
CA VAL A 158 -3.18 -16.73 -17.69
C VAL A 158 -2.68 -15.88 -16.51
N SER A 159 -3.19 -16.12 -15.30
CA SER A 159 -2.77 -15.38 -14.11
C SER A 159 -1.28 -15.60 -13.76
N ILE A 160 -0.75 -16.81 -13.99
CA ILE A 160 0.68 -17.11 -13.79
C ILE A 160 1.54 -16.34 -14.81
N ILE A 161 1.11 -16.31 -16.08
CA ILE A 161 1.82 -15.57 -17.13
C ILE A 161 1.86 -14.08 -16.77
N LEU A 162 0.72 -13.49 -16.40
CA LEU A 162 0.64 -12.09 -15.97
C LEU A 162 1.53 -11.82 -14.75
N PHE A 163 1.56 -12.72 -13.77
CA PHE A 163 2.43 -12.60 -12.61
C PHE A 163 3.92 -12.51 -13.00
N PHE A 164 4.39 -13.37 -13.92
CA PHE A 164 5.78 -13.32 -14.38
C PHE A 164 6.09 -12.03 -15.16
N ILE A 165 5.14 -11.55 -15.97
CA ILE A 165 5.26 -10.26 -16.65
C ILE A 165 5.42 -9.14 -15.60
N SER A 166 4.50 -9.04 -14.63
CA SER A 166 4.58 -8.03 -13.56
C SER A 166 5.89 -8.11 -12.78
N LYS A 167 6.35 -9.32 -12.45
CA LYS A 167 7.61 -9.55 -11.74
C LYS A 167 8.83 -9.11 -12.54
N ALA A 168 8.83 -9.26 -13.86
CA ALA A 168 9.91 -8.77 -14.70
C ALA A 168 10.04 -7.24 -14.64
N PHE A 169 8.92 -6.51 -14.57
CA PHE A 169 8.89 -5.05 -14.43
C PHE A 169 9.16 -4.55 -13.01
N GLU A 170 8.92 -5.37 -11.99
CA GLU A 170 9.18 -5.03 -10.57
C GLU A 170 10.64 -4.65 -10.36
N ASN A 171 11.58 -5.50 -10.80
CA ASN A 171 13.02 -5.27 -10.63
C ASN A 171 13.49 -3.96 -11.29
N LYS A 172 12.93 -3.62 -12.46
CA LYS A 172 13.27 -2.37 -13.15
C LYS A 172 12.73 -1.17 -12.39
N THR A 173 11.52 -1.27 -11.85
CA THR A 173 10.88 -0.21 -11.07
C THR A 173 11.63 0.06 -9.77
N VAL A 174 12.04 -1.00 -9.05
CA VAL A 174 12.82 -0.91 -7.81
C VAL A 174 14.16 -0.22 -8.07
N LYS A 175 14.91 -0.65 -9.09
CA LYS A 175 16.19 -0.01 -9.45
C LYS A 175 16.04 1.47 -9.78
N LEU A 176 15.01 1.84 -10.55
CA LEU A 176 14.77 3.24 -10.89
C LEU A 176 14.39 4.07 -9.65
N GLN A 177 13.67 3.47 -8.71
CA GLN A 177 13.32 4.10 -7.43
C GLN A 177 14.56 4.32 -6.55
N GLU A 178 15.48 3.35 -6.49
CA GLU A 178 16.76 3.47 -5.81
C GLU A 178 17.60 4.60 -6.43
N GLU A 179 17.71 4.65 -7.76
CA GLU A 179 18.44 5.71 -8.46
C GLU A 179 17.85 7.10 -8.18
N ILE A 180 16.53 7.23 -8.13
CA ILE A 180 15.88 8.50 -7.74
C ILE A 180 16.19 8.86 -6.29
N SER A 181 16.16 7.88 -5.39
CA SER A 181 16.47 8.12 -3.97
C SER A 181 17.89 8.65 -3.80
N GLU A 182 18.87 8.01 -4.45
CA GLU A 182 20.28 8.43 -4.41
C GLU A 182 20.48 9.83 -5.01
N ASN A 183 19.86 10.12 -6.17
CA ASN A 183 19.93 11.46 -6.75
C ASN A 183 19.25 12.52 -5.87
N ASN A 184 18.19 12.15 -5.15
CA ASN A 184 17.52 13.05 -4.22
C ASN A 184 18.39 13.33 -2.99
N GLU A 185 19.10 12.33 -2.47
CA GLU A 185 20.09 12.53 -1.40
C GLU A 185 21.22 13.46 -1.84
N ASN A 186 21.81 13.21 -3.01
CA ASN A 186 22.85 14.07 -3.59
C ASN A 186 22.35 15.50 -3.80
N PHE A 187 21.11 15.67 -4.29
CA PHE A 187 20.49 16.99 -4.45
C PHE A 187 20.33 17.73 -3.12
N VAL A 188 19.91 17.04 -2.05
CA VAL A 188 19.78 17.64 -0.72
C VAL A 188 21.14 18.09 -0.18
N VAL A 189 22.19 17.29 -0.38
CA VAL A 189 23.57 17.65 -0.01
C VAL A 189 24.04 18.88 -0.78
N ASP A 190 23.83 18.91 -2.11
CA ASP A 190 24.21 20.04 -2.96
C ASP A 190 23.49 21.34 -2.57
N ILE A 191 22.20 21.27 -2.28
CA ILE A 191 21.40 22.40 -1.77
C ILE A 191 21.91 22.87 -0.41
N SER A 192 22.18 21.94 0.52
CA SER A 192 22.69 22.27 1.85
C SER A 192 24.05 22.97 1.79
N ASN A 193 24.98 22.44 1.00
CA ASN A 193 26.28 23.06 0.75
C ASN A 193 26.15 24.45 0.13
N THR A 194 25.19 24.63 -0.77
CA THR A 194 24.92 25.93 -1.41
C THR A 194 24.42 26.95 -0.39
N PHE A 195 23.48 26.58 0.47
CA PHE A 195 22.97 27.48 1.51
C PHE A 195 24.03 27.82 2.56
N ASN A 196 24.84 26.85 2.96
CA ASN A 196 25.94 27.07 3.90
C ASN A 196 27.03 27.99 3.31
N GLY A 197 27.26 27.94 1.99
CA GLY A 197 28.22 28.80 1.29
C GLY A 197 27.64 30.13 0.79
N LEU A 198 26.35 30.41 1.02
CA LEU A 198 25.64 31.51 0.35
C LEU A 198 26.23 32.89 0.66
N GLU A 199 26.75 33.09 1.87
CA GLU A 199 27.43 34.32 2.26
C GLU A 199 28.69 34.57 1.42
N ILE A 200 29.51 33.53 1.22
CA ILE A 200 30.71 33.58 0.38
C ILE A 200 30.34 33.82 -1.08
N LEU A 201 29.26 33.20 -1.56
CA LEU A 201 28.78 33.37 -2.94
C LEU A 201 28.33 34.80 -3.21
N LYS A 202 27.63 35.43 -2.25
CA LYS A 202 27.22 36.84 -2.32
C LYS A 202 28.40 37.80 -2.29
N LEU A 203 29.39 37.54 -1.44
CA LEU A 203 30.58 38.39 -1.34
C LEU A 203 31.43 38.38 -2.62
N ASN A 204 31.31 37.34 -3.45
CA ASN A 204 32.07 37.19 -4.69
C ASN A 204 31.26 37.50 -5.96
N ASN A 205 30.00 37.95 -5.85
CA ASN A 205 29.09 38.22 -6.98
C ASN A 205 28.98 37.05 -7.99
N ILE A 206 28.91 35.80 -7.50
CA ILE A 206 28.83 34.58 -8.33
C ILE A 206 27.48 33.86 -8.24
N GLU A 207 26.43 34.56 -7.78
CA GLU A 207 25.11 33.98 -7.52
C GLU A 207 24.47 33.41 -8.79
N ASP A 208 24.60 34.07 -9.93
CA ASP A 208 24.00 33.63 -11.20
C ASP A 208 24.57 32.30 -11.71
N LYS A 209 25.89 32.11 -11.56
CA LYS A 209 26.57 30.87 -11.93
C LYS A 209 26.14 29.72 -11.01
N PHE A 210 25.84 30.02 -9.75
CA PHE A 210 25.32 29.03 -8.81
C PHE A 210 23.84 28.72 -9.00
N LEU A 211 23.02 29.74 -9.27
CA LEU A 211 21.61 29.60 -9.61
C LEU A 211 21.45 28.69 -10.82
N SER A 212 22.27 28.89 -11.87
CA SER A 212 22.24 28.03 -13.05
C SER A 212 22.62 26.57 -12.74
N LYS A 213 23.58 26.32 -11.85
CA LYS A 213 23.96 24.98 -11.39
C LYS A 213 22.82 24.32 -10.60
N ALA A 214 22.22 25.04 -9.65
CA ALA A 214 21.10 24.55 -8.84
C ALA A 214 19.88 24.23 -9.73
N LEU A 215 19.50 25.13 -10.63
CA LEU A 215 18.41 24.90 -11.60
C LEU A 215 18.68 23.67 -12.48
N LYS A 216 19.91 23.51 -12.98
CA LYS A 216 20.27 22.33 -13.77
C LYS A 216 20.13 21.03 -12.97
N SER A 217 20.52 21.03 -11.69
CA SER A 217 20.35 19.89 -10.79
C SER A 217 18.88 19.58 -10.52
N THR A 218 18.07 20.61 -10.24
CA THR A 218 16.62 20.47 -10.01
C THR A 218 15.91 19.93 -11.25
N ILE A 219 16.21 20.47 -12.44
CA ILE A 219 15.65 20.00 -13.72
C ILE A 219 16.07 18.54 -13.98
N GLY A 220 17.32 18.18 -13.69
CA GLY A 220 17.80 16.81 -13.82
C GLY A 220 17.03 15.82 -12.92
N LEU A 221 16.83 16.18 -11.66
CA LEU A 221 16.05 15.39 -10.70
C LEU A 221 14.59 15.24 -11.13
N GLU A 222 13.94 16.34 -11.52
CA GLU A 222 12.55 16.32 -11.99
C GLU A 222 12.38 15.50 -13.27
N ARG A 223 13.35 15.53 -14.19
CA ARG A 223 13.32 14.69 -15.39
C ARG A 223 13.38 13.20 -15.05
N LYS A 224 14.23 12.81 -14.10
CA LYS A 224 14.31 11.41 -13.62
C LYS A 224 13.01 10.99 -12.91
N LYS A 225 12.46 11.84 -12.04
CA LYS A 225 11.15 11.62 -11.40
C LYS A 225 10.03 11.49 -12.43
N PHE A 226 10.06 12.29 -13.50
CA PHE A 226 9.10 12.19 -14.59
C PHE A 226 9.20 10.84 -15.31
N SER A 227 10.41 10.41 -15.72
CA SER A 227 10.62 9.10 -16.34
C SER A 227 10.14 7.94 -15.46
N TYR A 228 10.37 8.02 -14.14
CA TYR A 228 9.81 7.06 -13.19
C TYR A 228 8.30 7.10 -13.09
N THR A 229 7.72 8.31 -13.08
CA THR A 229 6.27 8.49 -13.03
C THR A 229 5.61 7.90 -14.26
N VAL A 230 6.19 8.10 -15.46
CA VAL A 230 5.72 7.49 -16.71
C VAL A 230 5.80 5.96 -16.65
N LEU A 231 6.94 5.40 -16.23
CA LEU A 231 7.09 3.95 -16.06
C LEU A 231 6.08 3.39 -15.05
N ARG A 232 5.86 4.12 -13.94
CA ARG A 232 4.92 3.76 -12.90
C ARG A 232 3.46 3.84 -13.37
N MET A 233 3.12 4.82 -14.21
CA MET A 233 1.79 4.93 -14.84
C MET A 233 1.55 3.75 -15.77
N TYR A 234 2.51 3.43 -16.64
CA TYR A 234 2.43 2.27 -17.52
C TYR A 234 2.24 0.95 -16.74
N ASN A 235 2.96 0.78 -15.62
CA ASN A 235 2.80 -0.40 -14.76
C ASN A 235 1.47 -0.41 -13.98
N ARG A 236 0.84 0.75 -13.74
CA ARG A 236 -0.45 0.86 -13.05
C ARG A 236 -1.61 0.49 -13.98
N ASP A 237 -1.53 0.89 -15.24
CA ASP A 237 -2.59 0.64 -16.24
C ASP A 237 -2.62 -0.82 -16.72
N GLN A 238 -1.51 -1.56 -16.62
CA GLN A 238 -1.48 -3.01 -16.89
C GLN A 238 -2.12 -3.87 -15.79
N LEU A 239 -2.34 -3.32 -14.58
CA LEU A 239 -2.90 -4.04 -13.43
C LEU A 239 -4.41 -3.77 -13.23
N THR A 240 -5.04 -2.99 -14.11
CA THR A 240 -6.46 -2.63 -14.09
C THR A 240 -7.24 -3.20 -15.27
N PHE A 241 -6.89 -4.42 -15.71
CA PHE A 241 -7.72 -5.24 -16.59
C PHE A 241 -8.13 -6.52 -15.86
#